data_AF-A0AAW5ZGC2-F1
#
_entry.id   AF-A0AAW5ZGC2-F1
#
_cell.length_a   1.000
_cell.length_b   1.000
_cell.length_c   1.000
_cell.angle_alpha   90.00
_cell.angle_beta   90.00
_cell.angle_gamma   90.00
#
_symmetry.space_group_name_H-M   'P 1'
#
loop_
_entity.id
_entity.type
_entity.pdbx_description
1 polymer ?
#
loop_
_entity_poly.entity_id
_entity_poly.type
_entity_poly.pdbx_seq_one_letter_code
_entity_poly.pdbx_strand_id
1 'polypeptide(L)'
;IARGATTPNNRVADDQGFLRQWSMVAKERKLQRLYIGEPSAEAVAAQMPDLILISATGGDSALALYDQLSTIAPTLIINYDDKSWQALLTQLGEITGH
;
A
#
# COMPACT_ATOMS: atom_id res chain seq x y z
N ILE A 1 -6.40 8.00 -3.64
CA ILE A 1 -5.25 7.23 -3.12
C ILE A 1 -5.64 6.62 -1.78
N ALA A 2 -5.47 5.31 -1.64
CA ALA A 2 -5.78 4.56 -0.42
C ALA A 2 -4.64 3.59 -0.10
N ARG A 3 -4.50 3.17 1.16
CA ARG A 3 -3.43 2.24 1.60
C ARG A 3 -3.97 1.22 2.61
N GLY A 4 -3.44 0.00 2.56
CA GLY A 4 -3.59 -0.97 3.65
C GLY A 4 -2.92 -0.47 4.93
N ALA A 5 -3.57 -0.68 6.08
CA ALA A 5 -3.05 -0.28 7.38
C ALA A 5 -2.66 -1.51 8.21
N THR A 6 -1.62 -1.36 9.01
CA THR A 6 -1.29 -2.36 10.04
C THR A 6 -2.14 -2.12 11.29
N THR A 7 -2.01 -2.96 12.31
CA THR A 7 -2.74 -2.82 13.57
C THR A 7 -2.53 -1.43 14.18
N PRO A 8 -3.60 -0.65 14.44
CA PRO A 8 -3.48 0.69 15.00
C PRO A 8 -2.86 0.73 16.40
N ASN A 9 -2.37 1.90 16.79
CA ASN A 9 -1.85 2.20 18.13
C ASN A 9 -0.71 1.28 18.59
N ASN A 10 0.20 0.93 17.68
CA ASN A 10 1.40 0.16 18.01
C ASN A 10 2.68 1.04 17.98
N ARG A 11 3.84 0.41 18.20
CA ARG A 11 5.14 1.10 18.26
C ARG A 11 5.49 1.86 16.97
N VAL A 12 5.02 1.37 15.83
CA VAL A 12 5.39 1.89 14.49
C VAL A 12 4.24 2.58 13.76
N ALA A 13 2.99 2.41 14.22
CA ALA A 13 1.79 2.92 13.58
C ALA A 13 0.98 3.87 14.47
N ASP A 14 0.20 4.73 13.83
CA ASP A 14 -0.70 5.70 14.47
C ASP A 14 -2.06 5.09 14.82
N ASP A 15 -3.00 5.95 15.23
CA ASP A 15 -4.39 5.64 15.56
C ASP A 15 -5.20 5.08 14.38
N GLN A 16 -4.76 5.32 13.15
CA GLN A 16 -5.36 4.76 11.94
C GLN A 16 -4.63 3.50 11.43
N GLY A 17 -3.46 3.17 11.99
CA GLY A 17 -2.63 2.07 11.51
C GLY A 17 -1.69 2.48 10.36
N PHE A 18 -1.55 3.78 10.09
CA PHE A 18 -0.51 4.31 9.20
C PHE A 18 0.81 4.43 9.94
N LEU A 19 1.92 4.26 9.23
CA LEU A 19 3.24 4.37 9.81
C LEU A 19 3.51 5.79 10.31
N ARG A 20 4.00 5.91 11.55
CA ARG A 20 4.09 7.18 12.29
C ARG A 20 4.88 8.26 11.54
N GLN A 21 5.96 7.89 10.87
CA GLN A 21 6.81 8.80 10.11
C GLN A 21 6.08 9.51 8.94
N TRP A 22 4.97 8.96 8.45
CA TRP A 22 4.16 9.54 7.38
C TRP A 22 2.72 9.82 7.79
N SER A 23 2.36 9.64 9.07
CA SER A 23 1.00 9.81 9.59
C SER A 23 0.46 11.23 9.33
N MET A 24 1.27 12.26 9.58
CA MET A 24 0.88 13.66 9.36
C MET A 24 0.53 13.91 7.88
N VAL A 25 1.42 13.50 6.98
CA VAL A 25 1.23 13.66 5.52
C VAL A 25 0.03 12.85 5.03
N ALA A 26 -0.19 11.64 5.56
CA ALA A 26 -1.35 10.81 5.22
C ALA A 26 -2.67 11.48 5.63
N LYS A 27 -2.71 12.10 6.82
CA LYS A 27 -3.87 12.85 7.31
C LYS A 27 -4.13 14.11 6.49
N GLU A 28 -3.08 14.89 6.18
CA GLU A 28 -3.19 16.08 5.32
C GLU A 28 -3.73 15.75 3.93
N ARG A 29 -3.26 14.65 3.34
CA ARG A 29 -3.71 14.18 2.02
C ARG A 29 -5.01 13.37 2.05
N LYS A 30 -5.68 13.27 3.22
CA LYS A 30 -6.92 12.53 3.43
C LYS A 30 -6.85 11.09 2.90
N LEU A 31 -5.71 10.43 3.13
CA LEU A 31 -5.45 9.09 2.64
C LEU A 31 -6.47 8.11 3.23
N GLN A 32 -7.18 7.37 2.38
CA GLN A 32 -8.16 6.41 2.85
C GLN A 32 -7.51 5.10 3.28
N ARG A 33 -7.99 4.56 4.39
CA ARG A 33 -7.59 3.25 4.89
C ARG A 33 -8.46 2.17 4.26
N LEU A 34 -7.82 1.21 3.60
CA LEU A 34 -8.52 0.09 2.92
C LEU A 34 -8.97 -1.00 3.91
N TYR A 35 -8.03 -1.50 4.70
CA TYR A 35 -8.21 -2.61 5.63
C TYR A 35 -7.21 -2.50 6.78
N ILE A 36 -7.42 -3.27 7.85
CA ILE A 36 -6.49 -3.41 8.98
C ILE A 36 -6.01 -4.86 9.04
N GLY A 37 -4.70 -5.06 8.93
CA GLY A 37 -4.10 -6.39 8.99
C GLY A 37 -4.29 -7.17 7.69
N GLU A 38 -5.39 -7.91 7.58
CA GLU A 38 -5.63 -8.81 6.45
C GLU A 38 -6.10 -8.07 5.20
N PRO A 39 -5.48 -8.31 4.03
CA PRO A 39 -5.87 -7.66 2.78
C PRO A 39 -7.21 -8.19 2.24
N SER A 40 -8.01 -7.29 1.65
CA SER A 40 -9.33 -7.58 1.08
C SER A 40 -9.45 -7.02 -0.33
N ALA A 41 -9.70 -7.90 -1.31
CA ALA A 41 -9.91 -7.50 -2.70
C ALA A 41 -11.18 -6.65 -2.87
N GLU A 42 -12.24 -6.92 -2.11
CA GLU A 42 -13.48 -6.14 -2.14
C GLU A 42 -13.27 -4.70 -1.66
N ALA A 43 -12.48 -4.51 -0.59
CA ALA A 43 -12.14 -3.19 -0.09
C ALA A 43 -11.31 -2.38 -1.10
N VAL A 44 -10.45 -3.07 -1.87
CA VAL A 44 -9.70 -2.46 -2.98
C VAL A 44 -10.64 -2.11 -4.13
N ALA A 45 -11.51 -3.03 -4.54
CA ALA A 45 -12.47 -2.81 -5.63
C ALA A 45 -13.40 -1.61 -5.36
N ALA A 46 -13.84 -1.44 -4.11
CA ALA A 46 -14.71 -0.32 -3.71
C ALA A 46 -14.08 1.07 -3.93
N GLN A 47 -12.75 1.15 -4.02
CA GLN A 47 -12.04 2.40 -4.31
C GLN A 47 -11.93 2.71 -5.81
N MET A 48 -12.33 1.79 -6.69
CA MET A 48 -12.18 1.89 -8.14
C MET A 48 -10.76 2.36 -8.54
N PRO A 49 -9.71 1.61 -8.15
CA PRO A 49 -8.33 2.02 -8.42
C PRO A 49 -8.01 1.96 -9.91
N ASP A 50 -7.10 2.83 -10.34
CA ASP A 50 -6.48 2.84 -11.67
C ASP A 50 -5.09 2.17 -11.67
N LEU A 51 -4.47 2.02 -10.49
CA LEU A 51 -3.23 1.30 -10.26
C LEU A 51 -3.22 0.66 -8.86
N ILE A 52 -2.78 -0.59 -8.77
CA ILE A 52 -2.59 -1.31 -7.50
C ILE A 52 -1.11 -1.64 -7.32
N LEU A 53 -0.56 -1.35 -6.14
CA LEU A 53 0.80 -1.71 -5.76
C LEU A 53 0.76 -2.75 -4.64
N ILE A 54 1.45 -3.87 -4.82
CA ILE A 54 1.54 -4.97 -3.86
C ILE A 54 3.00 -5.15 -3.44
N SER A 55 3.27 -5.31 -2.15
CA SER A 55 4.61 -5.69 -1.68
C SER A 55 4.89 -7.17 -1.97
N ALA A 56 6.08 -7.46 -2.50
CA ALA A 56 6.50 -8.83 -2.81
C ALA A 56 6.70 -9.69 -1.55
N THR A 57 7.17 -9.06 -0.46
CA THR A 57 7.51 -9.72 0.81
C THR A 57 7.10 -8.85 2.00
N GLY A 58 6.99 -9.45 3.19
CA GLY A 58 6.62 -8.75 4.43
C GLY A 58 5.17 -9.01 4.89
N GLY A 59 4.86 -8.60 6.13
CA GLY A 59 3.54 -8.81 6.74
C GLY A 59 2.43 -7.92 6.17
N ASP A 60 2.75 -7.02 5.25
CA ASP A 60 1.80 -6.21 4.48
C ASP A 60 1.61 -6.72 3.04
N SER A 61 2.23 -7.85 2.69
CA SER A 61 2.12 -8.45 1.35
C SER A 61 0.72 -8.99 1.09
N ALA A 62 0.12 -8.49 0.01
CA ALA A 62 -1.15 -8.98 -0.52
C ALA A 62 -0.95 -9.92 -1.72
N LEU A 63 0.22 -10.56 -1.85
CA LEU A 63 0.58 -11.37 -3.03
C LEU A 63 -0.41 -12.52 -3.26
N ALA A 64 -0.96 -13.10 -2.20
CA ALA A 64 -1.98 -14.15 -2.27
C ALA A 64 -3.27 -13.70 -3.00
N LEU A 65 -3.53 -12.39 -3.06
CA LEU A 65 -4.69 -11.81 -3.73
C LEU A 65 -4.35 -11.22 -5.11
N TYR A 66 -3.11 -11.40 -5.60
CA TYR A 66 -2.67 -10.81 -6.88
C TYR A 66 -3.64 -11.12 -8.03
N ASP A 67 -4.03 -12.38 -8.20
CA ASP A 67 -4.92 -12.77 -9.30
C ASP A 67 -6.28 -12.07 -9.22
N GLN A 68 -6.82 -11.86 -8.01
CA GLN A 68 -8.07 -11.13 -7.82
C GLN A 68 -7.88 -9.63 -8.07
N LEU A 69 -6.80 -9.04 -7.55
CA LEU A 69 -6.51 -7.61 -7.67
C LEU A 69 -6.22 -7.21 -9.12
N SER A 70 -5.54 -8.07 -9.87
CA SER A 70 -5.22 -7.89 -11.29
C SER A 70 -6.48 -7.82 -12.18
N THR A 71 -7.61 -8.40 -11.74
CA THR A 71 -8.90 -8.23 -12.45
C THR A 71 -9.55 -6.88 -12.23
N ILE A 72 -9.18 -6.15 -11.17
CA ILE A 72 -9.74 -4.85 -10.82
C ILE A 72 -9.00 -3.74 -11.58
N ALA A 73 -7.67 -3.76 -11.52
CA ALA A 73 -6.82 -2.73 -12.11
C ALA A 73 -5.40 -3.27 -12.38
N PRO A 74 -4.60 -2.58 -13.24
CA PRO A 74 -3.19 -2.86 -13.39
C PRO A 74 -2.49 -3.00 -12.04
N THR A 75 -1.90 -4.16 -11.79
CA THR A 75 -1.33 -4.51 -10.48
C THR A 75 0.17 -4.74 -10.62
N LEU A 76 0.97 -4.04 -9.83
CA LEU A 76 2.43 -4.13 -9.82
C LEU A 76 2.92 -4.70 -8.50
N ILE A 77 3.78 -5.70 -8.59
CA ILE A 77 4.46 -6.28 -7.43
C ILE A 77 5.79 -5.56 -7.26
N ILE A 78 5.99 -4.99 -6.08
CA ILE A 78 7.15 -4.19 -5.72
C ILE A 78 7.90 -4.90 -4.63
N ASN A 79 9.15 -5.27 -4.91
CA ASN A 79 10.03 -5.80 -3.89
C ASN A 79 10.86 -4.68 -3.26
N TYR A 80 10.75 -4.52 -1.94
CA TYR A 80 11.48 -3.52 -1.17
C TYR A 80 12.53 -4.12 -0.23
N ASP A 81 12.68 -5.44 -0.17
CA ASP A 81 13.58 -6.10 0.79
C ASP A 81 15.05 -6.13 0.35
N ASP A 82 15.30 -6.06 -0.94
CA ASP A 82 16.61 -6.21 -1.57
C ASP A 82 17.18 -4.88 -2.11
N LYS A 83 16.45 -3.77 -1.93
CA LYS A 83 16.75 -2.46 -2.53
C LYS A 83 16.75 -1.35 -1.49
N SER A 84 17.57 -0.33 -1.72
CA SER A 84 17.51 0.90 -0.92
C SER A 84 16.22 1.66 -1.18
N TRP A 85 15.77 2.43 -0.20
CA TRP A 85 14.59 3.27 -0.34
C TRP A 85 14.71 4.30 -1.47
N GLN A 86 15.94 4.74 -1.82
CA GLN A 86 16.17 5.62 -2.96
C GLN A 86 15.89 4.92 -4.28
N ALA A 87 16.40 3.69 -4.46
CA ALA A 87 16.18 2.93 -5.69
C ALA A 87 14.69 2.61 -5.88
N LEU A 88 14.00 2.28 -4.79
CA LEU A 88 12.56 2.10 -4.78
C LEU A 88 11.81 3.37 -5.20
N LEU A 89 12.24 4.54 -4.69
CA LEU A 89 11.60 5.81 -5.02
C LEU A 89 11.78 6.16 -6.51
N THR A 90 12.97 5.93 -7.08
CA THR A 90 13.22 6.12 -8.51
C THR A 90 12.31 5.23 -9.36
N GLN A 91 12.21 3.95 -9.01
CA GLN A 91 11.35 3.00 -9.73
C GLN A 91 9.87 3.42 -9.65
N LEU A 92 9.41 3.87 -8.48
CA LEU A 92 8.05 4.39 -8.33
C LEU A 92 7.83 5.68 -9.12
N GLY A 93 8.83 6.56 -9.23
CA GLY A 93 8.80 7.74 -10.09
C GLY A 93 8.57 7.38 -11.56
N GLU A 94 9.35 6.43 -12.09
CA GLU A 94 9.21 5.93 -13.46
C GLU A 94 7.82 5.33 -13.72
N ILE A 95 7.28 4.56 -12.77
CA ILE A 95 5.95 3.93 -12.87
C ILE A 95 4.83 4.97 -12.83
N THR A 96 4.99 6.03 -12.02
CA THR A 96 3.94 7.05 -11.79
C THR A 96 4.10 8.29 -12.66
N GLY A 97 5.15 8.37 -13.48
CA GLY A 97 5.44 9.50 -14.36
C GLY A 97 5.93 10.77 -13.64
N HIS A 98 6.58 10.60 -12.49
CA HIS A 98 7.07 11.68 -11.62
C HIS A 98 8.60 11.73 -11.51
#